data_AF-A0AAW4L5V1-F1
#
_entry.id   AF-A0AAW4L5V1-F1
#
_cell.length_a   1.000
_cell.length_b   1.000
_cell.length_c   1.000
_cell.angle_alpha   90.00
_cell.angle_beta   90.00
_cell.angle_gamma   90.00
#
_symmetry.space_group_name_H-M   'P 1'
#
loop_
_entity.id
_entity.type
_entity.pdbx_description
1 polymer ?
#
loop_
_entity_poly.entity_id
_entity_poly.type
_entity_poly.pdbx_seq_one_letter_code
_entity_poly.pdbx_strand_id
1 'polypeptide(L)' 'MKKLLSWGAVGLLTTAILDPIAYSMLDLPIPWLRDLVMATGGVVCFYLLIKYRNDL' A
#
# COMPACT_ATOMS: atom_id res chain seq x y z
N MET A 1 13.86 -0.46 -12.46
CA MET A 1 13.03 -1.14 -11.43
C MET A 1 12.47 -0.22 -10.34
N LYS A 2 13.13 0.91 -9.98
CA LYS A 2 12.64 1.89 -8.99
C LYS A 2 11.21 2.39 -9.21
N LYS A 3 10.81 2.64 -10.46
CA LYS A 3 9.45 3.13 -10.78
C LYS A 3 8.35 2.14 -10.41
N LEU A 4 8.58 0.84 -10.61
CA LEU A 4 7.58 -0.19 -10.34
C LEU A 4 7.41 -0.43 -8.84
N LEU A 5 8.53 -0.45 -8.09
CA LEU A 5 8.50 -0.47 -6.63
C LEU A 5 7.87 0.80 -6.03
N SER A 6 8.14 1.97 -6.62
CA SER A 6 7.55 3.25 -6.18
C SER A 6 6.04 3.29 -6.44
N TRP A 7 5.60 2.85 -7.62
CA TRP A 7 4.17 2.67 -7.91
C TRP A 7 3.51 1.67 -6.97
N GLY A 8 4.16 0.53 -6.70
CA GLY A 8 3.66 -0.46 -5.77
C GLY A 8 3.54 0.07 -4.33
N ALA A 9 4.57 0.75 -3.83
CA ALA A 9 4.57 1.34 -2.49
C ALA A 9 3.48 2.40 -2.34
N VAL A 10 3.41 3.35 -3.28
CA VAL A 10 2.42 4.43 -3.23
C VAL A 10 1.02 3.88 -3.42
N GLY A 11 0.79 3.05 -4.44
CA GLY A 11 -0.52 2.47 -4.74
C GLY A 11 -1.08 1.65 -3.59
N LEU A 12 -0.30 0.70 -3.05
CA LEU A 12 -0.74 -0.15 -1.93
C LEU A 12 -1.03 0.66 -0.66
N LEU A 13 -0.20 1.67 -0.35
CA LEU A 13 -0.43 2.55 0.81
C LEU A 13 -1.67 3.43 0.60
N THR A 14 -1.85 3.99 -0.60
CA THR A 14 -3.03 4.81 -0.89
C THR A 14 -4.31 3.99 -0.83
N THR A 15 -4.32 2.78 -1.38
CA THR A 15 -5.50 1.91 -1.34
C THR A 15 -5.81 1.46 0.08
N ALA A 16 -4.81 1.11 0.88
CA ALA A 16 -5.00 0.77 2.29
C ALA A 16 -5.65 1.88 3.14
N ILE A 17 -5.51 3.15 2.72
CA ILE A 17 -6.14 4.30 3.39
C ILE A 17 -7.50 4.63 2.76
N LEU A 18 -7.60 4.62 1.43
CA LEU A 18 -8.82 5.00 0.71
C LEU A 18 -9.92 3.95 0.78
N ASP A 19 -9.59 2.65 0.79
CA ASP A 19 -10.57 1.57 0.87
C ASP A 19 -11.46 1.68 2.11
N PRO A 20 -10.94 1.76 3.36
CA PRO A 20 -11.79 1.85 4.53
C PRO A 20 -12.67 3.10 4.53
N ILE A 21 -12.17 4.21 3.96
CA ILE A 21 -12.95 5.45 3.78
C ILE A 21 -14.08 5.21 2.78
N ALA A 22 -13.80 4.62 1.61
CA ALA A 22 -14.80 4.35 0.59
C ALA A 22 -15.87 3.38 1.09
N TYR A 23 -15.48 2.29 1.77
CA TYR A 23 -16.43 1.34 2.36
C TYR A 23 -17.28 1.98 3.46
N SER A 24 -16.71 2.88 4.26
CA SER A 24 -17.47 3.63 5.27
C SER A 24 -18.50 4.58 4.66
N MET A 25 -18.20 5.20 3.50
CA MET A 25 -19.16 6.05 2.77
C MET A 25 -20.29 5.25 2.11
N LEU A 26 -20.07 3.96 1.87
CA LEU A 26 -21.03 3.05 1.25
C LEU A 26 -21.82 2.21 2.27
N ASP A 27 -21.65 2.46 3.58
CA ASP A 27 -22.22 1.65 4.68
C ASP A 27 -21.91 0.14 4.55
N LEU A 28 -20.78 -0.19 3.92
CA LEU A 28 -20.33 -1.57 3.72
C LEU A 28 -19.36 -1.99 4.83
N PRO A 29 -19.31 -3.29 5.17
CA PRO A 29 -18.33 -3.78 6.13
C PRO A 29 -16.91 -3.58 5.61
N ILE A 30 -16.08 -2.90 6.41
CA ILE A 30 -14.69 -2.59 6.09
C ILE A 30 -13.86 -3.88 6.11
N PRO A 31 -13.20 -4.26 5.00
CA PRO A 31 -12.40 -5.48 4.93
C PRO A 31 -10.98 -5.28 5.52
N TRP A 32 -10.92 -5.10 6.85
CA TRP A 32 -9.70 -4.80 7.61
C TRP A 32 -8.49 -5.70 7.31
N LEU A 33 -8.71 -7.00 7.08
CA LEU A 33 -7.62 -7.94 6.76
C LEU A 33 -6.95 -7.57 5.43
N ARG A 34 -7.75 -7.22 4.41
CA ARG A 34 -7.22 -6.79 3.10
C ARG A 34 -6.42 -5.50 3.25
N ASP A 35 -6.96 -4.55 4.01
CA ASP A 35 -6.32 -3.25 4.22
C ASP A 35 -5.00 -3.38 4.99
N LEU A 36 -4.93 -4.27 5.98
CA LEU A 36 -3.68 -4.61 6.68
C LEU A 36 -2.64 -5.27 5.76
N VAL A 37 -3.06 -6.19 4.89
CA VAL A 37 -2.17 -6.83 3.90
C VAL A 37 -1.67 -5.80 2.88
N MET A 38 -2.52 -4.89 2.42
CA MET A 38 -2.11 -3.81 1.53
C MET A 38 -1.15 -2.82 2.20
N ALA A 39 -1.44 -2.41 3.44
CA ALA A 39 -0.56 -1.52 4.21
C ALA A 39 0.82 -2.15 4.41
N THR A 40 0.87 -3.41 4.84
CA THR A 40 2.14 -4.13 5.03
C THR A 40 2.89 -4.34 3.71
N GLY A 41 2.20 -4.68 2.63
CA GLY A 41 2.79 -4.78 1.28
C GLY A 41 3.39 -3.46 0.81
N GLY A 42 2.69 -2.34 1.02
CA GLY A 42 3.17 -1.00 0.69
C GLY A 42 4.41 -0.59 1.50
N VAL A 43 4.41 -0.88 2.81
CA VAL A 43 5.59 -0.67 3.68
C VAL A 43 6.77 -1.52 3.24
N VAL A 44 6.57 -2.78 2.85
CA VAL A 44 7.63 -3.65 2.34
C VAL A 44 8.20 -3.12 1.03
N CYS A 45 7.36 -2.68 0.08
CA CYS A 45 7.83 -2.03 -1.14
C CYS A 45 8.62 -0.75 -0.85
N PHE A 46 8.20 0.04 0.13
CA PHE A 46 8.91 1.25 0.57
C PHE A 46 10.26 0.92 1.23
N TYR A 47 10.29 -0.11 2.08
CA TYR A 47 11.53 -0.61 2.69
C TYR A 47 12.53 -1.09 1.65
N LEU A 48 12.08 -1.85 0.63
CA LEU A 48 12.93 -2.32 -0.45
C LEU A 48 13.49 -1.16 -1.30
N LEU A 49 12.72 -0.09 -1.51
CA LEU A 49 13.23 1.13 -2.17
C LEU A 49 14.37 1.77 -1.39
N ILE A 50 14.27 1.83 -0.07
CA ILE A 50 15.31 2.40 0.80
C ILE A 50 16.53 1.48 0.80
N LYS A 51 16.32 0.18 1.03
CA LYS A 51 17.38 -0.82 1.16
C LYS A 51 18.22 -0.92 -0.11
N TYR A 52 17.57 -0.97 -1.27
CA TYR A 52 18.25 -1.09 -2.57
C TYR A 52 18.43 0.25 -3.27
N ARG A 53 18.31 1.38 -2.56
CA ARG A 53 18.42 2.72 -3.15
C ARG A 53 19.71 2.93 -3.96
N ASN A 54 20.81 2.34 -3.48
CA ASN A 54 22.16 2.48 -4.04
C ASN A 54 22.50 1.38 -5.07
N ASP A 55 21.77 0.27 -5.09
CA ASP A 55 22.00 -0.87 -6.01
C ASP A 55 21.05 -0.88 -7.23
N LEU A 56 19.90 -0.21 -7.14
CA LEU A 56 18.90 -0.09 -8.21
C LEU A 56 19.15 1.11 -9.13
#